data_AF-A0A7S1UUM7-F1
#
_entry.id   AF-A0A7S1UUM7-F1
#
_cell.length_a   1.000
_cell.length_b   1.000
_cell.length_c   1.000
_cell.angle_alpha   90.00
_cell.angle_beta   90.00
_cell.angle_gamma   90.00
#
_symmetry.space_group_name_H-M   'P 1'
#
loop_
_entity.id
_entity.type
_entity.pdbx_description
1 polymer ?
#
loop_
_entity_poly.entity_id
_entity_poly.type
_entity_poly.pdbx_seq_one_letter_code
_entity_poly.pdbx_strand_id
1 'polypeptide(L)'
;TTTSDVSSWAHLARDAGGMRDTDDLDRKKEIYSEGENALMEDGTTKRSLASLSLDSFELMKGDPMYSYFRHGFLDLGVEVEGETLGNFDNRPVSEYANTLVNDLFRLNVSSSIETDAAVVMSVWMMVVHQLYEMLRACQANDSSGSLTEALDIAVALWVGSDQERGDADSGNLLYHMAQQAGAPFEESNELDGETTMNALIMEEFKALQDDINALDSCAAPNGYRNMRLVIRRRIGYMTVP
;
A
#
# COMPACT_ATOMS: atom_id res chain seq x y z
N THR A 1 10.51 10.94 9.40
CA THR A 1 11.60 10.98 8.39
C THR A 1 12.11 9.56 8.22
N THR A 2 12.25 9.12 6.97
CA THR A 2 12.79 7.79 6.65
C THR A 2 14.31 7.81 6.69
N THR A 3 14.93 6.64 6.89
CA THR A 3 16.39 6.50 6.94
C THR A 3 16.96 5.91 5.64
N SER A 4 16.12 5.19 4.89
CA SER A 4 16.43 4.57 3.61
C SER A 4 15.96 5.44 2.44
N ASP A 5 16.58 5.29 1.26
CA ASP A 5 16.07 5.93 0.05
C ASP A 5 14.82 5.21 -0.45
N VAL A 6 13.67 5.82 -0.19
CA VAL A 6 12.35 5.32 -0.57
C VAL A 6 11.65 6.26 -1.56
N SER A 7 12.43 7.10 -2.25
CA SER A 7 11.93 8.09 -3.19
C SER A 7 11.08 7.46 -4.31
N SER A 8 11.53 6.33 -4.87
CA SER A 8 10.78 5.59 -5.89
C SER A 8 9.39 5.16 -5.41
N TRP A 9 9.25 4.80 -4.13
CA TRP A 9 7.98 4.38 -3.54
C TRP A 9 7.08 5.57 -3.22
N ALA A 10 7.64 6.63 -2.64
CA ALA A 10 6.89 7.85 -2.33
C ALA A 10 6.35 8.53 -3.60
N HIS A 11 7.12 8.53 -4.69
CA HIS A 11 6.74 9.16 -5.96
C HIS A 11 5.60 8.46 -6.70
N LEU A 12 5.16 7.26 -6.29
CA LEU A 12 3.89 6.70 -6.78
C LEU A 12 2.69 7.63 -6.46
N ALA A 13 2.83 8.49 -5.44
CA ALA A 13 1.86 9.56 -5.17
C ALA A 13 1.71 10.52 -6.34
N ARG A 14 2.79 10.87 -7.04
CA ARG A 14 2.73 11.76 -8.21
C ARG A 14 2.06 11.09 -9.40
N ASP A 15 2.24 9.78 -9.56
CA ASP A 15 1.54 9.01 -10.59
C ASP A 15 0.03 8.97 -10.29
N ALA A 16 -0.35 8.72 -9.04
CA ALA A 16 -1.75 8.83 -8.63
C ALA A 16 -2.32 10.25 -8.84
N GLY A 17 -1.56 11.30 -8.51
CA GLY A 17 -1.95 12.68 -8.78
C GLY A 17 -2.13 12.97 -10.28
N GLY A 18 -1.18 12.56 -11.11
CA GLY A 18 -1.28 12.69 -12.56
C GLY A 18 -2.48 11.95 -13.16
N MET A 19 -2.87 10.81 -12.58
CA MET A 19 -4.12 10.12 -12.95
C MET A 19 -5.38 10.90 -12.52
N ARG A 20 -5.36 11.61 -11.39
CA ARG A 20 -6.49 12.44 -10.95
C ARG A 20 -6.62 13.75 -11.74
N ASP A 21 -5.51 14.31 -12.19
CA ASP A 21 -5.43 15.64 -12.83
C ASP A 21 -5.83 15.65 -14.32
N THR A 22 -6.00 14.49 -14.94
CA THR A 22 -6.36 14.36 -16.36
C THR A 22 -7.71 13.68 -16.53
N ASP A 23 -8.54 14.14 -17.48
CA ASP A 23 -9.76 13.45 -17.89
C ASP A 23 -9.52 12.47 -19.06
N ASP A 24 -8.32 12.48 -19.66
CA ASP A 24 -7.95 11.57 -20.73
C ASP A 24 -7.69 10.16 -20.18
N LEU A 25 -8.64 9.26 -20.44
CA LEU A 25 -8.62 7.88 -19.98
C LEU A 25 -7.41 7.10 -20.49
N ASP A 26 -6.96 7.35 -21.73
CA ASP A 26 -5.80 6.67 -22.29
C ASP A 26 -4.54 7.14 -21.59
N ARG A 27 -4.44 8.45 -21.30
CA ARG A 27 -3.36 8.99 -20.48
C ARG A 27 -3.36 8.42 -19.06
N LYS A 28 -4.52 8.31 -18.41
CA LYS A 28 -4.61 7.69 -17.07
C LYS A 28 -4.11 6.25 -17.08
N LYS A 29 -4.51 5.46 -18.08
CA LYS A 29 -4.06 4.06 -18.24
C LYS A 29 -2.56 3.97 -18.46
N GLU A 30 -1.99 4.86 -19.26
CA GLU A 30 -0.54 4.95 -19.49
C GLU A 30 0.19 5.19 -18.16
N ILE A 31 -0.21 6.22 -17.39
CA ILE A 31 0.40 6.50 -16.07
C ILE A 31 0.24 5.31 -15.12
N TYR A 32 -0.94 4.70 -15.06
CA TYR A 32 -1.20 3.54 -14.21
C TYR A 32 -0.29 2.34 -14.54
N SER A 33 -0.16 2.02 -15.83
CA SER A 33 0.51 0.80 -16.30
C SER A 33 2.02 0.95 -16.41
N GLU A 34 2.50 2.09 -16.89
CA GLU A 34 3.92 2.34 -17.19
C GLU A 34 4.62 3.17 -16.10
N GLY A 35 3.86 3.91 -15.29
CA GLY A 35 4.41 4.85 -14.32
C GLY A 35 5.03 6.08 -14.98
N GLU A 36 5.13 7.18 -14.24
CA GLU A 36 5.70 8.42 -14.77
C GLU A 36 6.85 8.95 -13.93
N ASN A 37 6.69 8.96 -12.61
CA ASN A 37 7.54 9.70 -11.66
C ASN A 37 8.36 8.80 -10.73
N ALA A 38 7.97 7.52 -10.57
CA ALA A 38 8.59 6.58 -9.65
C ALA A 38 9.79 5.82 -10.27
N LEU A 39 10.90 6.52 -10.53
CA LEU A 39 12.14 5.92 -11.04
C LEU A 39 12.77 4.96 -10.03
N MET A 40 13.15 3.76 -10.48
CA MET A 40 13.89 2.78 -9.70
C MET A 40 15.38 3.12 -9.63
N GLU A 41 16.14 2.37 -8.84
CA GLU A 41 17.58 2.61 -8.59
C GLU A 41 18.45 2.63 -9.85
N ASP A 42 18.03 1.92 -10.90
CA ASP A 42 18.74 1.90 -12.19
C ASP A 42 18.61 3.22 -12.97
N GLY A 43 17.73 4.12 -12.52
CA GLY A 43 17.44 5.43 -13.13
C GLY A 43 16.73 5.35 -14.48
N THR A 44 16.31 4.17 -14.93
CA THR A 44 15.71 3.96 -16.26
C THR A 44 14.37 3.23 -16.21
N THR A 45 14.22 2.30 -15.27
CA THR A 45 12.97 1.57 -15.03
C THR A 45 12.09 2.39 -14.10
N LYS A 46 10.80 2.44 -14.43
CA LYS A 46 9.79 3.06 -13.57
C LYS A 46 8.98 1.98 -12.87
N ARG A 47 8.74 2.20 -11.58
CA ARG A 47 7.72 1.48 -10.84
C ARG A 47 6.36 2.08 -11.21
N SER A 48 5.38 1.24 -11.47
CA SER A 48 4.00 1.69 -11.77
C SER A 48 3.01 1.21 -10.72
N LEU A 49 1.86 1.85 -10.62
CA LEU A 49 0.78 1.39 -9.73
C LEU A 49 0.30 -0.02 -10.13
N ALA A 50 0.27 -0.33 -11.43
CA ALA A 50 -0.06 -1.66 -11.92
C ALA A 50 0.96 -2.73 -11.47
N SER A 51 2.26 -2.41 -11.49
CA SER A 51 3.32 -3.36 -11.11
C SER A 51 3.14 -3.93 -9.70
N LEU A 52 2.58 -3.14 -8.77
CA LEU A 52 2.31 -3.58 -7.40
C LEU A 52 1.36 -4.78 -7.33
N SER A 53 0.44 -4.89 -8.30
CA SER A 53 -0.46 -6.05 -8.41
C SER A 53 0.07 -7.12 -9.35
N LEU A 54 0.73 -6.74 -10.45
CA LEU A 54 1.25 -7.69 -11.44
C LEU A 54 2.34 -8.59 -10.84
N ASP A 55 3.21 -8.02 -10.00
CA ASP A 55 4.31 -8.74 -9.36
C ASP A 55 3.91 -9.38 -8.02
N SER A 56 2.67 -9.15 -7.57
CA SER A 56 2.22 -9.49 -6.21
C SER A 56 2.29 -11.00 -5.92
N PHE A 57 2.13 -11.88 -6.91
CA PHE A 57 2.25 -13.32 -6.66
C PHE A 57 3.67 -13.70 -6.22
N GLU A 58 4.68 -13.20 -6.93
CA GLU A 58 6.06 -13.56 -6.60
C GLU A 58 6.51 -12.94 -5.28
N LEU A 59 6.07 -11.71 -5.01
CA LEU A 59 6.42 -10.98 -3.78
C LEU A 59 5.63 -11.46 -2.56
N MET A 60 4.33 -11.72 -2.72
CA MET A 60 3.37 -11.82 -1.61
C MET A 60 2.74 -13.20 -1.45
N LYS A 61 3.12 -14.24 -2.22
CA LYS A 61 2.57 -15.60 -2.06
C LYS A 61 2.66 -16.17 -0.65
N GLY A 62 3.63 -15.70 0.15
CA GLY A 62 3.79 -16.06 1.57
C GLY A 62 2.98 -15.21 2.54
N ASP A 63 2.31 -14.16 2.08
CA ASP A 63 1.62 -13.19 2.92
C ASP A 63 0.19 -13.65 3.21
N PRO A 64 -0.22 -13.72 4.50
CA PRO A 64 -1.57 -14.11 4.87
C PRO A 64 -2.66 -13.22 4.26
N MET A 65 -2.50 -11.88 4.31
CA MET A 65 -3.53 -10.96 3.78
C MET A 65 -3.69 -11.07 2.28
N TYR A 66 -2.60 -11.11 1.52
CA TYR A 66 -2.65 -11.36 0.08
C TYR A 66 -3.36 -12.69 -0.24
N SER A 67 -3.06 -13.75 0.54
CA SER A 67 -3.72 -15.04 0.37
C SER A 67 -5.22 -14.98 0.63
N TYR A 68 -5.68 -14.22 1.64
CA TYR A 68 -7.11 -14.02 1.89
C TYR A 68 -7.81 -13.37 0.68
N PHE A 69 -7.27 -12.27 0.17
CA PHE A 69 -7.85 -11.58 -1.00
C PHE A 69 -7.83 -12.48 -2.24
N ARG A 70 -6.69 -13.14 -2.52
CA ARG A 70 -6.56 -14.07 -3.65
C ARG A 70 -7.59 -15.21 -3.58
N HIS A 71 -7.82 -15.78 -2.39
CA HIS A 71 -8.83 -16.83 -2.23
C HIS A 71 -10.25 -16.27 -2.38
N GLY A 72 -10.55 -15.09 -1.84
CA GLY A 72 -11.84 -14.44 -2.03
C GLY A 72 -12.17 -14.22 -3.51
N PHE A 73 -11.22 -13.69 -4.29
CA PHE A 73 -11.43 -13.49 -5.73
C PHE A 73 -11.46 -14.80 -6.53
N LEU A 74 -10.78 -15.85 -6.07
CA LEU A 74 -10.85 -17.18 -6.69
C LEU A 74 -12.26 -17.76 -6.56
N ASP A 75 -12.84 -17.64 -5.36
CA ASP A 75 -14.20 -18.10 -5.09
C ASP A 75 -15.21 -17.27 -5.88
N LEU A 76 -15.04 -15.94 -5.98
CA LEU A 76 -15.88 -15.09 -6.83
C LEU A 76 -15.82 -15.50 -8.31
N GLY A 77 -14.62 -15.66 -8.87
CA GLY A 77 -14.45 -16.07 -10.28
C GLY A 77 -15.13 -17.41 -10.58
N VAL A 78 -14.95 -18.41 -9.71
CA VAL A 78 -15.52 -19.75 -9.94
C VAL A 78 -17.01 -19.82 -9.61
N GLU A 79 -17.40 -19.37 -8.41
CA GLU A 79 -18.76 -19.59 -7.89
C GLU A 79 -19.76 -18.56 -8.41
N VAL A 80 -19.32 -17.32 -8.69
CA VAL A 80 -20.20 -16.23 -9.12
C VAL A 80 -20.14 -16.03 -10.63
N GLU A 81 -18.94 -16.05 -11.21
CA GLU A 81 -18.73 -15.73 -12.63
C GLU A 81 -18.63 -16.99 -13.53
N GLY A 82 -18.49 -18.18 -12.94
CA GLY A 82 -18.41 -19.44 -13.67
C GLY A 82 -17.09 -19.60 -14.45
N GLU A 83 -16.02 -18.97 -13.98
CA GLU A 83 -14.71 -18.98 -14.61
C GLU A 83 -13.90 -20.25 -14.32
N THR A 84 -12.78 -20.37 -15.03
CA THR A 84 -11.81 -21.45 -14.78
C THR A 84 -11.08 -21.21 -13.47
N LEU A 85 -10.83 -22.29 -12.71
CA LEU A 85 -10.04 -22.23 -11.48
C LEU A 85 -8.71 -21.50 -11.71
N GLY A 86 -8.45 -20.48 -10.89
CA GLY A 86 -7.27 -19.63 -10.98
C GLY A 86 -7.53 -18.27 -11.61
N ASN A 87 -8.74 -18.02 -12.13
CA ASN A 87 -9.11 -16.77 -12.76
C ASN A 87 -10.20 -16.00 -12.00
N PHE A 88 -10.20 -14.68 -12.22
CA PHE A 88 -11.24 -13.71 -11.88
C PHE A 88 -11.28 -12.64 -13.00
N ASP A 89 -12.45 -12.28 -13.52
CA ASP A 89 -12.64 -11.51 -14.77
C ASP A 89 -11.66 -11.89 -15.90
N ASN A 90 -11.56 -13.18 -16.19
CA ASN A 90 -10.71 -13.75 -17.24
C ASN A 90 -9.20 -13.45 -17.10
N ARG A 91 -8.77 -13.06 -15.89
CA ARG A 91 -7.37 -12.78 -15.56
C ARG A 91 -6.90 -13.62 -14.39
N PRO A 92 -5.58 -13.85 -14.24
CA PRO A 92 -5.07 -14.56 -13.09
C PRO A 92 -5.50 -13.91 -11.78
N VAL A 93 -6.06 -14.69 -10.86
CA VAL A 93 -6.50 -14.20 -9.54
C VAL A 93 -5.35 -13.61 -8.72
N SER A 94 -4.12 -13.98 -9.04
CA SER A 94 -2.92 -13.35 -8.49
C SER A 94 -2.85 -11.85 -8.74
N GLU A 95 -3.49 -11.35 -9.78
CA GLU A 95 -3.47 -9.95 -10.22
C GLU A 95 -4.81 -9.25 -9.95
N TYR A 96 -5.54 -9.68 -8.91
CA TYR A 96 -6.91 -9.24 -8.64
C TYR A 96 -7.05 -7.71 -8.59
N ALA A 97 -6.08 -7.00 -8.00
CA ALA A 97 -6.14 -5.54 -7.87
C ALA A 97 -6.01 -4.86 -9.25
N ASN A 98 -5.08 -5.32 -10.10
CA ASN A 98 -4.96 -4.86 -11.47
C ASN A 98 -6.20 -5.17 -12.30
N THR A 99 -6.83 -6.32 -12.08
CA THR A 99 -8.08 -6.70 -12.74
C THR A 99 -9.20 -5.71 -12.43
N LEU A 100 -9.44 -5.42 -11.15
CA LEU A 100 -10.45 -4.45 -10.71
C LEU A 100 -10.21 -3.04 -11.26
N VAL A 101 -8.96 -2.56 -11.21
CA VAL A 101 -8.63 -1.22 -11.73
C VAL A 101 -8.87 -1.15 -13.24
N ASN A 102 -8.51 -2.19 -13.99
CA ASN A 102 -8.79 -2.26 -15.43
C ASN A 102 -10.29 -2.28 -15.74
N ASP A 103 -11.11 -2.90 -14.90
CA ASP A 103 -12.56 -2.85 -15.07
C ASP A 103 -13.13 -1.45 -14.84
N LEU A 104 -12.65 -0.75 -13.83
CA LEU A 104 -13.05 0.64 -13.59
C LEU A 104 -12.67 1.55 -14.77
N PHE A 105 -11.50 1.33 -15.36
CA PHE A 105 -11.11 1.97 -16.61
C PHE A 105 -12.06 1.67 -17.78
N ARG A 106 -12.67 0.48 -17.85
CA ARG A 106 -13.65 0.12 -18.90
C ARG A 106 -15.01 0.78 -18.67
N LEU A 107 -15.41 0.94 -17.40
CA LEU A 107 -16.68 1.56 -17.03
C LEU A 107 -16.71 3.06 -17.38
N ASN A 108 -15.54 3.71 -17.48
CA ASN A 108 -15.39 5.12 -17.87
C ASN A 108 -16.34 6.05 -17.10
N VAL A 109 -16.40 5.84 -15.78
CA VAL A 109 -17.18 6.70 -14.90
C VAL A 109 -16.42 8.02 -14.69
N SER A 110 -17.15 9.12 -14.57
CA SER A 110 -16.59 10.49 -14.50
C SER A 110 -15.92 10.84 -13.16
N SER A 111 -15.43 9.84 -12.45
CA SER A 111 -14.79 9.94 -11.13
C SER A 111 -13.41 9.30 -11.20
N SER A 112 -12.46 9.75 -10.40
CA SER A 112 -11.13 9.13 -10.28
C SER A 112 -11.12 7.79 -9.53
N ILE A 113 -12.21 7.02 -9.64
CA ILE A 113 -12.43 5.79 -8.87
C ILE A 113 -11.41 4.71 -9.23
N GLU A 114 -10.95 4.66 -10.48
CA GLU A 114 -9.87 3.78 -10.93
C GLU A 114 -8.56 4.10 -10.22
N THR A 115 -8.31 5.39 -9.95
CA THR A 115 -7.14 5.84 -9.20
C THR A 115 -7.27 5.47 -7.74
N ASP A 116 -8.43 5.72 -7.13
CA ASP A 116 -8.70 5.39 -5.74
C ASP A 116 -8.64 3.87 -5.52
N ALA A 117 -9.15 3.07 -6.45
CA ALA A 117 -9.02 1.63 -6.42
C ALA A 117 -7.56 1.17 -6.56
N ALA A 118 -6.76 1.82 -7.40
CA ALA A 118 -5.33 1.50 -7.49
C ALA A 118 -4.61 1.74 -6.15
N VAL A 119 -4.91 2.85 -5.48
CA VAL A 119 -4.36 3.17 -4.15
C VAL A 119 -4.87 2.18 -3.10
N VAL A 120 -6.17 1.95 -2.98
CA VAL A 120 -6.76 1.08 -1.96
C VAL A 120 -6.44 -0.39 -2.18
N MET A 121 -6.41 -0.88 -3.42
CA MET A 121 -6.22 -2.31 -3.66
C MET A 121 -4.75 -2.69 -3.84
N SER A 122 -3.94 -1.82 -4.46
CA SER A 122 -2.55 -2.14 -4.80
C SER A 122 -1.57 -1.54 -3.79
N VAL A 123 -1.68 -0.23 -3.50
CA VAL A 123 -0.76 0.46 -2.59
C VAL A 123 -0.93 -0.05 -1.15
N TRP A 124 -2.17 -0.17 -0.67
CA TRP A 124 -2.44 -0.71 0.67
C TRP A 124 -1.92 -2.16 0.84
N MET A 125 -2.17 -3.04 -0.13
CA MET A 125 -1.67 -4.41 -0.06
C MET A 125 -0.14 -4.44 -0.04
N MET A 126 0.51 -3.53 -0.77
CA MET A 126 1.96 -3.37 -0.71
C MET A 126 2.45 -2.85 0.65
N VAL A 127 1.75 -1.91 1.29
CA VAL A 127 2.05 -1.50 2.68
C VAL A 127 2.00 -2.71 3.62
N VAL A 128 0.94 -3.53 3.51
CA VAL A 128 0.78 -4.75 4.30
C VAL A 128 1.90 -5.76 4.02
N HIS A 129 2.30 -5.92 2.75
CA HIS A 129 3.43 -6.75 2.35
C HIS A 129 4.73 -6.32 3.03
N GLN A 130 5.02 -5.01 3.06
CA GLN A 130 6.24 -4.51 3.72
C GLN A 130 6.24 -4.77 5.23
N LEU A 131 5.08 -4.72 5.89
CA LEU A 131 4.98 -5.15 7.28
C LEU A 131 5.26 -6.67 7.43
N TYR A 132 4.92 -7.49 6.44
CA TYR A 132 5.33 -8.91 6.44
C TYR A 132 6.83 -9.10 6.14
N GLU A 133 7.43 -8.26 5.30
CA GLU A 133 8.90 -8.23 5.09
C GLU A 133 9.63 -7.92 6.39
N MET A 134 9.15 -6.96 7.19
CA MET A 134 9.69 -6.70 8.53
C MET A 134 9.66 -7.96 9.40
N LEU A 135 8.57 -8.75 9.35
CA LEU A 135 8.48 -10.01 10.09
C LEU A 135 9.46 -11.06 9.60
N ARG A 136 9.65 -11.18 8.28
CA ARG A 136 10.62 -12.11 7.69
C ARG A 136 12.04 -11.75 8.07
N ALA A 137 12.40 -10.47 7.97
CA ALA A 137 13.70 -9.97 8.39
C ALA A 137 13.92 -10.19 9.90
N CYS A 138 12.90 -9.93 10.72
CA CYS A 138 12.94 -10.23 12.16
C CYS A 138 13.13 -11.72 12.45
N GLN A 139 12.46 -12.61 11.71
CA GLN A 139 12.60 -14.06 11.85
C GLN A 139 14.01 -14.55 11.48
N ALA A 140 14.62 -13.91 10.47
CA ALA A 140 15.97 -14.21 10.03
C ALA A 140 17.06 -13.65 10.97
N ASN A 141 16.67 -12.88 12.00
CA ASN A 141 17.58 -12.05 12.80
C ASN A 141 18.46 -11.17 11.91
N ASP A 142 17.85 -10.57 10.89
CA ASP A 142 18.59 -9.74 9.96
C ASP A 142 19.05 -8.43 10.62
N SER A 143 20.35 -8.19 10.60
CA SER A 143 20.99 -6.96 11.09
C SER A 143 21.40 -6.01 9.96
N SER A 144 21.02 -6.30 8.71
CA SER A 144 21.38 -5.54 7.51
C SER A 144 20.65 -4.20 7.37
N GLY A 145 19.65 -3.94 8.23
CA GLY A 145 18.76 -2.79 8.12
C GLY A 145 17.46 -3.07 7.36
N SER A 146 17.24 -4.29 6.86
CA SER A 146 16.01 -4.66 6.13
C SER A 146 14.70 -4.43 6.90
N LEU A 147 14.70 -4.51 8.25
CA LEU A 147 13.53 -4.13 9.05
C LEU A 147 13.19 -2.65 8.89
N THR A 148 14.21 -1.80 8.96
CA THR A 148 14.07 -0.36 8.85
C THR A 148 13.69 0.03 7.42
N GLU A 149 14.31 -0.60 6.42
CA GLU A 149 13.99 -0.39 5.02
C GLU A 149 12.52 -0.73 4.72
N ALA A 150 12.05 -1.90 5.14
CA ALA A 150 10.66 -2.31 4.94
C ALA A 150 9.68 -1.34 5.64
N LEU A 151 10.01 -0.87 6.84
CA LEU A 151 9.21 0.16 7.53
C LEU A 151 9.21 1.49 6.77
N ASP A 152 10.37 1.95 6.30
CA ASP A 152 10.51 3.20 5.54
C ASP A 152 9.69 3.12 4.25
N ILE A 153 9.68 1.98 3.54
CA ILE A 153 8.87 1.76 2.35
C ILE A 153 7.38 1.78 2.70
N ALA A 154 6.96 1.11 3.79
CA ALA A 154 5.57 1.13 4.24
C ALA A 154 5.08 2.56 4.53
N VAL A 155 5.90 3.36 5.21
CA VAL A 155 5.60 4.77 5.49
C VAL A 155 5.54 5.59 4.19
N ALA A 156 6.48 5.38 3.26
CA ALA A 156 6.50 6.09 1.99
C ALA A 156 5.24 5.82 1.14
N LEU A 157 4.76 4.57 1.13
CA LEU A 157 3.53 4.17 0.44
C LEU A 157 2.26 4.66 1.14
N TRP A 158 2.28 4.78 2.48
CA TRP A 158 1.15 5.33 3.22
C TRP A 158 1.00 6.83 2.99
N VAL A 159 2.08 7.59 3.18
CA VAL A 159 2.08 9.06 3.15
C VAL A 159 2.15 9.58 1.71
N GLY A 160 3.04 9.03 0.89
CA GLY A 160 3.33 9.54 -0.44
C GLY A 160 4.20 10.79 -0.45
N SER A 161 4.71 11.16 -1.63
CA SER A 161 5.36 12.46 -1.82
C SER A 161 4.32 13.59 -1.83
N ASP A 162 4.79 14.80 -1.51
CA ASP A 162 4.02 16.04 -1.63
C ASP A 162 2.80 16.13 -0.69
N GLN A 163 2.65 15.20 0.27
CA GLN A 163 1.67 15.27 1.35
C GLN A 163 2.13 16.24 2.45
N GLU A 164 1.31 17.24 2.75
CA GLU A 164 1.46 18.07 3.95
C GLU A 164 0.69 17.45 5.12
N ARG A 165 1.26 17.53 6.33
CA ARG A 165 0.66 16.91 7.52
C ARG A 165 -0.66 17.61 7.88
N GLY A 166 -1.72 16.83 8.04
CA GLY A 166 -3.06 17.31 8.40
C GLY A 166 -3.84 17.97 7.26
N ASP A 167 -3.25 18.07 6.07
CA ASP A 167 -3.89 18.73 4.94
C ASP A 167 -4.65 17.71 4.07
N ALA A 168 -5.94 17.99 3.85
CA ALA A 168 -6.83 17.16 3.04
C ALA A 168 -6.70 17.42 1.54
N ASP A 169 -6.04 18.51 1.16
CA ASP A 169 -5.94 18.96 -0.24
C ASP A 169 -4.57 18.64 -0.86
N SER A 170 -3.61 18.14 -0.07
CA SER A 170 -2.30 17.67 -0.54
C SER A 170 -2.12 16.17 -0.40
N GLY A 171 -1.14 15.64 -1.13
CA GLY A 171 -0.86 14.21 -1.25
C GLY A 171 -1.86 13.47 -2.13
N ASN A 172 -1.58 12.18 -2.36
CA ASN A 172 -2.32 11.38 -3.36
C ASN A 172 -2.41 9.89 -3.02
N LEU A 173 -1.89 9.45 -1.87
CA LEU A 173 -1.94 8.05 -1.43
C LEU A 173 -2.91 7.88 -0.24
N LEU A 174 -2.67 6.85 0.58
CA LEU A 174 -3.60 6.41 1.63
C LEU A 174 -3.83 7.48 2.70
N TYR A 175 -2.78 8.22 3.07
CA TYR A 175 -2.90 9.33 4.03
C TYR A 175 -3.89 10.39 3.54
N HIS A 176 -3.74 10.85 2.30
CA HIS A 176 -4.64 11.81 1.66
C HIS A 176 -6.08 11.30 1.66
N MET A 177 -6.30 10.06 1.24
CA MET A 177 -7.64 9.46 1.23
C MET A 177 -8.26 9.38 2.63
N ALA A 178 -7.48 8.99 3.63
CA ALA A 178 -7.93 8.96 5.02
C ALA A 178 -8.24 10.36 5.55
N GLN A 179 -7.50 11.39 5.12
CA GLN A 179 -7.74 12.78 5.50
C GLN A 179 -9.05 13.30 4.87
N GLN A 180 -9.26 13.03 3.58
CA GLN A 180 -10.49 13.38 2.87
C GLN A 180 -11.71 12.66 3.43
N ALA A 181 -11.58 11.39 3.81
CA ALA A 181 -12.68 10.60 4.38
C ALA A 181 -13.12 11.12 5.77
N GLY A 182 -12.20 11.65 6.57
CA GLY A 182 -12.51 12.20 7.90
C GLY A 182 -13.03 13.64 7.90
N ALA A 183 -12.72 14.43 6.86
CA ALA A 183 -13.12 15.84 6.77
C ALA A 183 -14.64 16.08 6.93
N PRO A 184 -15.55 15.29 6.31
CA PRO A 184 -17.00 15.46 6.49
C PRO A 184 -17.50 15.23 7.91
N PHE A 185 -16.74 14.49 8.73
CA PHE A 185 -17.11 14.16 10.10
C PHE A 185 -16.50 15.11 11.13
N GLU A 186 -15.81 16.17 10.66
CA GLU A 186 -15.03 17.08 11.52
C GLU A 186 -14.03 16.32 12.41
N GLU A 187 -13.64 15.11 11.99
CA GLU A 187 -12.65 14.27 12.67
C GLU A 187 -11.27 14.82 12.37
N SER A 188 -10.94 15.95 12.99
CA SER A 188 -9.57 16.45 13.06
C SER A 188 -9.11 16.37 14.50
N ASN A 189 -7.91 15.85 14.72
CA ASN A 189 -7.29 16.01 16.03
C ASN A 189 -7.03 17.52 16.25
N GLU A 190 -7.31 18.01 17.46
CA GLU A 190 -7.18 19.45 17.77
C GLU A 190 -5.73 19.97 17.71
N LEU A 191 -4.75 19.06 17.63
CA LEU A 191 -3.32 19.38 17.75
C LEU A 191 -2.66 19.69 16.40
N ASP A 192 -2.92 18.87 15.37
CA ASP A 192 -2.16 18.90 14.11
C ASP A 192 -3.05 18.83 12.86
N GLY A 193 -4.38 18.78 13.01
CA GLY A 193 -5.33 18.74 11.88
C GLY A 193 -5.46 17.37 11.21
N GLU A 194 -4.72 16.35 11.66
CA GLU A 194 -4.79 15.00 11.10
C GLU A 194 -6.09 14.30 11.50
N THR A 195 -6.63 13.46 10.62
CA THR A 195 -7.70 12.54 11.02
C THR A 195 -7.22 11.57 12.08
N THR A 196 -8.15 11.10 12.92
CA THR A 196 -7.86 10.10 13.97
C THR A 196 -7.14 8.89 13.39
N MET A 197 -7.53 8.43 12.21
CA MET A 197 -6.91 7.28 11.54
C MET A 197 -5.45 7.56 11.16
N ASN A 198 -5.18 8.70 10.52
CA ASN A 198 -3.81 9.08 10.15
C ASN A 198 -2.92 9.25 11.38
N ALA A 199 -3.42 9.92 12.42
CA ALA A 199 -2.69 10.09 13.67
C ALA A 199 -2.33 8.73 14.31
N LEU A 200 -3.30 7.82 14.38
CA LEU A 200 -3.07 6.46 14.91
C LEU A 200 -2.02 5.73 14.08
N ILE A 201 -2.17 5.68 12.76
CA ILE A 201 -1.24 4.93 11.89
C ILE A 201 0.18 5.49 11.96
N MET A 202 0.35 6.81 11.99
CA MET A 202 1.66 7.44 12.14
C MET A 202 2.27 7.18 13.51
N GLU A 203 1.47 7.15 14.58
CA GLU A 203 1.93 6.71 15.91
C GLU A 203 2.39 5.25 15.88
N GLU A 204 1.69 4.38 15.15
CA GLU A 204 2.07 2.97 15.02
C GLU A 204 3.37 2.76 14.23
N PHE A 205 3.59 3.51 13.16
CA PHE A 205 4.86 3.47 12.45
C PHE A 205 6.01 3.95 13.32
N LYS A 206 5.78 4.99 14.13
CA LYS A 206 6.78 5.46 15.09
C LYS A 206 7.08 4.42 16.17
N ALA A 207 6.06 3.77 16.72
CA ALA A 207 6.24 2.70 17.69
C ALA A 207 7.05 1.53 17.11
N LEU A 208 6.81 1.15 15.85
CA LEU A 208 7.61 0.13 15.15
C LEU A 208 9.06 0.57 14.97
N GLN A 209 9.30 1.84 14.65
CA GLN A 209 10.65 2.39 14.55
C GLN A 209 11.39 2.31 15.90
N ASP A 210 10.72 2.66 16.99
CA ASP A 210 11.28 2.58 18.34
C ASP A 210 11.57 1.11 18.74
N ASP A 211 10.69 0.18 18.40
CA ASP A 211 10.87 -1.26 18.63
C ASP A 211 12.04 -1.84 17.83
N ILE A 212 12.28 -1.37 16.60
CA ILE A 212 13.46 -1.76 15.80
C ILE A 212 14.75 -1.24 16.44
N ASN A 213 14.74 0.01 16.91
CA ASN A 213 15.91 0.65 17.51
C ASN A 213 16.24 0.13 18.92
N ALA A 214 15.26 -0.43 19.63
CA ALA A 214 15.48 -1.14 20.87
C ALA A 214 16.29 -2.43 20.60
N LEU A 215 17.57 -2.42 20.99
CA LEU A 215 18.54 -3.50 20.80
C LEU A 215 17.93 -4.90 21.07
N ASP A 216 18.21 -5.84 20.16
CA ASP A 216 17.80 -7.25 20.21
C ASP A 216 16.29 -7.50 20.20
N SER A 217 15.42 -6.58 19.78
CA SER A 217 13.97 -6.83 19.79
C SER A 217 13.55 -8.10 19.04
N CYS A 218 14.25 -8.45 17.96
CA CYS A 218 14.06 -9.71 17.23
C CYS A 218 14.89 -10.88 17.78
N ALA A 219 16.14 -10.62 18.19
CA ALA A 219 17.07 -11.62 18.71
C ALA A 219 16.75 -12.07 20.16
N ALA A 220 15.95 -11.30 20.89
CA ALA A 220 15.52 -11.60 22.25
C ALA A 220 14.63 -12.84 22.31
N PRO A 221 14.55 -13.52 23.47
CA PRO A 221 13.59 -14.61 23.66
C PRO A 221 12.16 -14.14 23.40
N ASN A 222 11.48 -14.77 22.42
CA ASN A 222 10.16 -14.38 21.91
C ASN A 222 10.09 -13.09 21.08
N GLY A 223 11.23 -12.52 20.67
CA GLY A 223 11.29 -11.28 19.88
C GLY A 223 10.41 -11.30 18.64
N TYR A 224 10.63 -12.30 17.77
CA TYR A 224 9.77 -12.55 16.60
C TYR A 224 8.28 -12.69 16.95
N ARG A 225 7.94 -13.39 18.04
CA ARG A 225 6.55 -13.59 18.45
C ARG A 225 5.89 -12.27 18.86
N ASN A 226 6.62 -11.42 19.57
CA ASN A 226 6.15 -10.09 19.97
C ASN A 226 5.96 -9.19 18.75
N MET A 227 6.95 -9.14 17.86
CA MET A 227 6.87 -8.38 16.61
C MET A 227 5.67 -8.82 15.76
N ARG A 228 5.43 -10.14 15.67
CA ARG A 228 4.25 -10.70 14.98
C ARG A 228 2.92 -10.24 15.58
N LEU A 229 2.83 -10.10 16.90
CA LEU A 229 1.61 -9.62 17.56
C LEU A 229 1.40 -8.12 17.30
N VAL A 230 2.47 -7.33 17.32
CA VAL A 230 2.42 -5.90 17.00
C VAL A 230 1.94 -5.71 15.56
N ILE A 231 2.64 -6.31 14.58
CA ILE A 231 2.32 -6.15 13.16
C ILE A 231 0.90 -6.63 12.83
N ARG A 232 0.45 -7.75 13.40
CA ARG A 232 -0.95 -8.20 13.21
C ARG A 232 -1.97 -7.20 13.74
N ARG A 233 -1.72 -6.62 14.91
CA ARG A 233 -2.61 -5.60 15.47
C ARG A 233 -2.64 -4.37 14.56
N ARG A 234 -1.49 -3.98 14.00
CA ARG A 234 -1.38 -2.77 13.17
C ARG A 234 -2.04 -2.91 11.81
N ILE A 235 -1.84 -4.06 11.15
CA ILE A 235 -2.61 -4.41 9.93
C ILE A 235 -4.11 -4.32 10.22
N GLY A 236 -4.57 -4.75 11.40
CA GLY A 236 -5.96 -4.66 11.81
C GLY A 236 -6.52 -3.22 11.89
N TYR A 237 -5.71 -2.22 12.21
CA TYR A 237 -6.12 -0.81 12.17
C TYR A 237 -6.15 -0.23 10.75
N MET A 238 -5.30 -0.76 9.86
CA MET A 238 -5.19 -0.31 8.47
C MET A 238 -6.22 -0.97 7.55
N THR A 239 -6.78 -2.11 7.92
CA THR A 239 -7.93 -2.71 7.20
C THR A 239 -9.16 -1.86 7.44
N VAL A 240 -9.57 -1.10 6.42
CA VAL A 240 -10.92 -0.56 6.33
C VAL A 240 -11.87 -1.75 6.09
N PRO A 241 -12.92 -1.95 6.90
CA PRO A 241 -13.90 -3.02 6.70
C PRO A 241 -14.76 -2.81 5.45
#